data_AF-A0A4P8WDX2-F1
#
_entry.id   AF-A0A4P8WDX2-F1
#
_cell.length_a   1.000
_cell.length_b   1.000
_cell.length_c   1.000
_cell.angle_alpha   90.00
_cell.angle_beta   90.00
_cell.angle_gamma   90.00
#
_symmetry.space_group_name_H-M   'P 1'
#
loop_
_entity.id
_entity.type
_entity.pdbx_description
1 polymer ?
#
loop_
_entity_poly.entity_id
_entity_poly.type
_entity_poly.pdbx_seq_one_letter_code
_entity_poly.pdbx_strand_id
1 'polypeptide(L)'
;MIPFPTTENLILWACSAIALLAVVFFRRSVRHRRHKRKQQSARRVLERIKTLPGFPQKINYLRKIDPFVFEELLLEGFEAHGFRTIRNKRYTGDGGIDGQVIIGKYRYLIQAKR
;
A
#
# COMPACT_ATOMS: atom_id res chain seq x y z
N MET A 1 -46.35 -8.67 -18.96
CA MET A 1 -45.28 -8.76 -19.97
C MET A 1 -44.28 -7.65 -19.68
N ILE A 2 -43.03 -7.98 -19.34
CA ILE A 2 -41.97 -6.97 -19.18
C ILE A 2 -41.63 -6.48 -20.59
N PRO A 3 -41.72 -5.17 -20.89
CA PRO A 3 -41.41 -4.67 -22.22
C PRO A 3 -39.94 -4.95 -22.55
N PHE A 4 -39.69 -5.50 -23.74
CA PHE A 4 -38.32 -5.71 -24.22
C PHE A 4 -37.61 -4.36 -24.32
N PRO A 5 -36.36 -4.26 -23.84
CA PRO A 5 -35.61 -3.01 -23.91
C PRO A 5 -35.42 -2.61 -25.38
N THR A 6 -35.62 -1.32 -25.67
CA THR A 6 -35.28 -0.75 -26.97
C THR A 6 -33.76 -0.83 -27.21
N THR A 7 -33.35 -0.81 -28.47
CA THR A 7 -31.94 -0.77 -28.87
C THR A 7 -31.18 0.39 -28.24
N GLU A 8 -31.83 1.56 -28.12
CA GLU A 8 -31.31 2.75 -27.43
C GLU A 8 -31.02 2.48 -25.96
N ASN A 9 -31.94 1.82 -25.26
CA ASN A 9 -31.74 1.43 -23.87
C ASN A 9 -30.53 0.51 -23.76
N LEU A 10 -30.42 -0.53 -24.61
CA LEU A 10 -29.28 -1.46 -24.61
C LEU A 10 -27.93 -0.73 -24.81
N ILE A 11 -27.88 0.26 -25.70
CA ILE A 11 -26.67 1.09 -25.91
C ILE A 11 -26.34 1.89 -24.65
N LEU A 12 -27.32 2.53 -24.02
CA LEU A 12 -27.12 3.28 -22.78
C LEU A 12 -26.60 2.37 -21.65
N TRP A 13 -27.21 1.19 -21.46
CA TRP A 13 -26.75 0.20 -20.48
C TRP A 13 -25.30 -0.24 -20.76
N ALA A 14 -24.94 -0.49 -22.02
CA ALA A 14 -23.59 -0.86 -22.41
C ALA A 14 -22.58 0.27 -22.15
N CYS A 15 -22.89 1.51 -22.54
CA CYS A 15 -22.04 2.68 -22.28
C CYS A 15 -21.82 2.91 -20.79
N SER A 16 -22.89 2.83 -19.98
CA SER A 16 -22.81 2.95 -18.52
C SER A 16 -21.95 1.85 -17.91
N ALA A 17 -22.10 0.59 -18.36
CA ALA A 17 -21.29 -0.52 -17.88
C ALA A 17 -19.79 -0.33 -18.21
N ILE A 18 -19.46 0.11 -19.43
CA ILE A 18 -18.08 0.39 -19.84
C ILE A 18 -17.48 1.51 -18.99
N ALA A 19 -18.21 2.61 -18.80
CA ALA A 19 -17.75 3.73 -17.98
C ALA A 19 -17.48 3.29 -16.53
N LEU A 20 -18.38 2.49 -15.95
CA LEU A 20 -18.25 1.98 -14.59
C LEU A 20 -17.02 1.06 -14.45
N LEU A 21 -16.82 0.15 -15.42
CA LEU A 21 -15.63 -0.69 -15.47
C LEU A 21 -14.35 0.15 -15.58
N ALA A 22 -14.30 1.14 -16.48
CA ALA A 22 -13.15 2.01 -16.65
C ALA A 22 -12.78 2.75 -15.35
N VAL A 23 -13.78 3.28 -14.63
CA VAL A 23 -13.56 3.93 -13.32
C VAL A 23 -12.97 2.94 -12.31
N VAL A 24 -13.50 1.72 -12.22
CA VAL A 24 -13.00 0.70 -11.29
C VAL A 24 -11.55 0.32 -11.60
N PHE A 25 -11.23 0.08 -12.88
CA PHE A 25 -9.87 -0.24 -13.32
C PHE A 25 -8.90 0.91 -13.06
N PHE A 26 -9.30 2.15 -13.38
CA PHE A 26 -8.47 3.33 -13.14
C PHE A 26 -8.17 3.53 -11.66
N ARG A 27 -9.19 3.41 -10.78
CA ARG A 27 -8.99 3.52 -9.32
C ARG A 27 -8.04 2.45 -8.77
N ARG A 28 -8.13 1.21 -9.26
CA ARG A 28 -7.19 0.13 -8.90
C ARG A 28 -5.76 0.46 -9.32
N SER A 29 -5.56 0.98 -10.54
CA SER A 29 -4.25 1.39 -11.04
C SER A 29 -3.64 2.54 -10.23
N VAL A 30 -4.41 3.58 -9.92
CA VAL A 30 -3.97 4.70 -9.08
C VAL A 30 -3.55 4.22 -7.69
N ARG A 31 -4.35 3.35 -7.07
CA ARG A 31 -4.03 2.74 -5.77
C ARG A 31 -2.72 1.98 -5.81
N HIS A 32 -2.53 1.12 -6.81
CA HIS A 32 -1.30 0.34 -6.96
C HIS A 32 -0.07 1.23 -7.15
N ARG A 33 -0.19 2.28 -7.99
CA ARG A 33 0.88 3.28 -8.18
C ARG A 33 1.22 4.01 -6.88
N ARG A 34 0.21 4.41 -6.09
CA ARG A 34 0.43 5.05 -4.78
C ARG A 34 1.20 4.11 -3.84
N HIS A 35 0.80 2.84 -3.78
CA HIS A 35 1.45 1.83 -2.95
C HIS A 35 2.93 1.66 -3.32
N LYS A 36 3.22 1.49 -4.61
CA LYS A 36 4.59 1.37 -5.13
C LYS A 36 5.44 2.60 -4.80
N ARG A 37 4.86 3.81 -4.87
CA ARG A 37 5.57 5.05 -4.49
C ARG A 37 5.97 5.06 -3.02
N LYS A 38 5.12 4.57 -2.11
CA LYS A 38 5.41 4.50 -0.68
C LYS A 38 6.53 3.51 -0.36
N GLN A 39 6.53 2.33 -1.02
CA GLN A 39 7.64 1.37 -0.96
C GLN A 39 8.97 1.99 -1.43
N GLN A 40 8.94 2.70 -2.57
CA GLN A 40 10.13 3.40 -3.07
C GLN A 40 10.60 4.49 -2.11
N SER A 41 9.68 5.26 -1.52
CA SER A 41 10.01 6.23 -0.48
C SER A 41 10.62 5.57 0.75
N ALA A 42 10.09 4.42 1.20
CA ALA A 42 10.61 3.68 2.33
C ALA A 42 12.05 3.21 2.10
N ARG A 43 12.38 2.71 0.90
CA ARG A 43 13.76 2.37 0.52
C ARG A 43 14.69 3.57 0.59
N ARG A 44 14.27 4.73 0.07
CA ARG A 44 15.08 5.96 0.16
C ARG A 44 15.27 6.41 1.61
N VAL A 45 14.23 6.29 2.43
CA VAL A 45 14.30 6.60 3.86
C VAL A 45 15.28 5.66 4.56
N LEU A 46 15.27 4.36 4.26
CA LEU A 46 16.21 3.37 4.82
C LEU A 46 17.66 3.77 4.53
N GLU A 47 17.97 4.11 3.28
CA GLU A 47 19.32 4.58 2.90
C GLU A 47 19.66 5.90 3.57
N ARG A 48 18.71 6.84 3.65
CA ARG A 48 18.93 8.14 4.31
C ARG A 48 19.22 8.00 5.80
N ILE A 49 18.54 7.10 6.50
CA ILE A 49 18.74 6.88 7.94
C ILE A 49 20.14 6.37 8.24
N LYS A 50 20.72 5.54 7.35
CA LYS A 50 22.09 5.05 7.49
C LYS A 50 23.12 6.19 7.49
N THR A 51 22.86 7.28 6.76
CA THR A 51 23.78 8.42 6.66
C THR A 51 23.64 9.44 7.79
N LEU A 52 22.63 9.32 8.66
CA LEU A 52 22.40 10.29 9.75
C LEU A 52 23.38 10.05 10.91
N PRO A 53 23.95 11.12 11.49
CA PRO A 53 25.12 11.02 12.38
C PRO A 53 24.80 10.39 13.73
N GLY A 54 23.63 10.66 14.30
CA GLY A 54 23.27 10.26 15.65
C GLY A 54 21.84 9.75 15.78
N PHE A 55 21.59 9.01 16.86
CA PHE A 55 20.28 8.45 17.18
C PHE A 55 19.18 9.53 17.30
N PRO A 56 19.38 10.67 17.98
CA PRO A 56 18.35 11.72 18.07
C PRO A 56 17.90 12.25 16.71
N GLN A 57 18.84 12.43 15.78
CA GLN A 57 18.55 12.90 14.42
C GLN A 57 17.75 11.86 13.63
N LYS A 58 18.08 10.56 13.79
CA LYS A 58 17.32 9.46 13.19
C LYS A 58 15.89 9.44 13.68
N ILE A 59 15.66 9.54 14.99
CA ILE A 59 14.31 9.57 15.57
C ILE A 59 13.52 10.81 15.11
N ASN A 60 14.13 12.00 15.14
CA ASN A 60 13.47 13.21 14.67
C ASN A 60 13.09 13.12 13.18
N TYR A 61 13.95 12.52 12.35
CA TYR A 61 13.66 12.28 10.95
C TYR A 61 12.50 11.30 10.77
N LEU A 62 12.51 10.17 11.47
CA LEU A 62 11.46 9.15 11.42
C LEU A 62 10.08 9.70 11.84
N ARG A 63 10.01 10.61 12.81
CA ARG A 63 8.75 11.26 13.21
C ARG A 63 8.12 12.11 12.11
N LYS A 64 8.94 12.66 11.20
CA LYS A 64 8.50 13.57 10.13
C LYS A 64 8.02 12.87 8.88
N ILE A 65 8.37 11.59 8.68
CA ILE A 65 7.97 10.90 7.46
C ILE A 65 6.47 10.57 7.49
N ASP A 66 5.92 10.32 6.30
CA ASP A 66 4.53 9.90 6.14
C ASP A 66 4.25 8.56 6.83
N PRO A 67 3.09 8.37 7.50
CA PRO A 67 2.77 7.15 8.25
C PRO A 67 2.94 5.87 7.42
N PHE A 68 2.40 5.87 6.20
CA PHE A 68 2.43 4.70 5.33
C PHE A 68 3.84 4.43 4.79
N VAL A 69 4.69 5.46 4.69
CA VAL A 69 6.12 5.26 4.40
C VAL A 69 6.83 4.62 5.58
N PHE A 70 6.47 4.97 6.82
CA PHE A 70 7.03 4.36 8.02
C PHE A 70 6.63 2.88 8.16
N GLU A 71 5.38 2.53 7.85
CA GLU A 71 4.93 1.13 7.79
C GLU A 71 5.76 0.30 6.80
N GLU A 72 5.90 0.79 5.56
CA GLU A 72 6.70 0.13 4.52
C GLU A 72 8.19 0.07 4.90
N LEU A 73 8.70 1.06 5.62
CA LEU A 73 10.10 1.09 6.08
C LEU A 73 10.42 -0.09 7.00
N LEU A 74 9.51 -0.46 7.91
CA LEU A 74 9.72 -1.61 8.79
C LEU A 74 9.84 -2.90 7.96
N LEU A 75 8.97 -3.07 6.96
CA LEU A 75 8.98 -4.24 6.08
C LEU A 75 10.24 -4.28 5.20
N GLU A 76 10.62 -3.16 4.58
CA GLU A 76 11.88 -3.06 3.82
C GLU A 76 13.10 -3.33 4.72
N GLY A 77 13.07 -2.90 5.98
CA GLY A 77 14.11 -3.22 6.97
C GLY A 77 14.24 -4.71 7.22
N PHE A 78 13.13 -5.43 7.43
CA PHE A 78 13.15 -6.89 7.58
C PHE A 78 13.64 -7.60 6.31
N GLU A 79 13.19 -7.18 5.14
CA GLU A 79 13.65 -7.75 3.86
C GLU A 79 15.14 -7.53 3.63
N ALA A 80 15.66 -6.36 3.99
CA ALA A 80 17.09 -6.07 3.89
C ALA A 80 17.96 -6.98 4.78
N HIS A 81 17.39 -7.57 5.84
CA HIS A 81 18.05 -8.56 6.70
C HIS A 81 17.74 -10.01 6.30
N GLY A 82 17.12 -10.24 5.13
CA GLY A 82 16.86 -11.57 4.58
C GLY A 82 15.56 -12.21 5.04
N PHE A 83 14.69 -11.50 5.76
CA PHE A 83 13.39 -12.03 6.17
C PHE A 83 12.35 -11.88 5.07
N ARG A 84 11.47 -12.87 4.94
CA ARG A 84 10.33 -12.79 4.02
C ARG A 84 9.23 -11.96 4.65
N THR A 85 8.79 -10.90 3.98
CA THR A 85 7.65 -10.08 4.43
C THR A 85 6.40 -10.27 3.59
N ILE A 86 5.24 -9.98 4.18
CA ILE A 86 3.94 -9.96 3.52
C ILE A 86 3.37 -8.55 3.72
N ARG A 87 3.21 -7.83 2.61
CA ARG A 87 2.63 -6.49 2.57
C ARG A 87 1.12 -6.56 2.43
N ASN A 88 0.41 -5.63 3.07
CA ASN A 88 -1.02 -5.53 2.91
C ASN A 88 -1.39 -5.03 1.51
N LYS A 89 -2.60 -5.38 1.05
CA LYS A 89 -3.17 -4.83 -0.20
C LYS A 89 -3.70 -3.40 0.00
N ARG A 90 -3.83 -2.97 1.25
CA ARG A 90 -4.47 -1.74 1.70
C ARG A 90 -3.72 -1.19 2.91
N TYR A 91 -3.62 0.12 3.01
CA TYR A 91 -3.05 0.83 4.17
C TYR A 91 -4.08 1.10 5.28
N THR A 92 -5.36 0.84 5.03
CA THR A 92 -6.43 1.10 5.99
C THR A 92 -7.49 0.01 5.89
N GLY A 93 -8.16 -0.24 7.02
CA GLY A 93 -9.23 -1.23 7.13
C GLY A 93 -8.75 -2.68 7.23
N ASP A 94 -7.55 -2.90 7.75
CA ASP A 94 -6.91 -4.20 7.98
C ASP A 94 -6.89 -4.62 9.46
N GLY A 95 -7.55 -3.86 10.34
CA GLY A 95 -7.60 -4.14 11.77
C GLY A 95 -6.36 -3.68 12.54
N GLY A 96 -5.54 -2.78 11.96
CA GLY A 96 -4.35 -2.24 12.61
C GLY A 96 -3.12 -3.12 12.48
N ILE A 97 -3.15 -4.08 11.57
CA ILE A 97 -1.98 -4.86 11.14
C ILE A 97 -1.42 -4.12 9.94
N ASP A 98 -0.20 -3.58 10.01
CA ASP A 98 0.38 -2.78 8.91
C ASP A 98 1.25 -3.63 7.96
N GLY A 99 1.65 -4.82 8.40
CA GLY A 99 2.40 -5.77 7.61
C GLY A 99 2.80 -6.98 8.43
N GLN A 100 3.53 -7.91 7.82
CA GLN A 100 3.82 -9.19 8.45
C GLN A 100 5.19 -9.70 8.02
N VAL A 101 5.86 -10.44 8.89
CA VAL A 101 7.18 -11.01 8.63
C VAL A 101 7.21 -12.48 9.04
N ILE A 102 7.90 -13.30 8.25
CA ILE A 102 8.13 -14.70 8.55
C ILE A 102 9.54 -14.84 9.11
N ILE A 103 9.65 -15.36 10.33
CA ILE A 103 10.91 -15.63 11.02
C ILE A 103 10.90 -17.10 11.44
N GLY A 104 11.78 -17.90 10.82
CA GLY A 104 11.74 -19.35 10.93
C GLY A 104 10.40 -19.92 10.45
N LYS A 105 9.72 -20.68 11.30
CA LYS A 105 8.40 -21.26 11.02
C LYS A 105 7.21 -20.37 11.42
N TYR A 106 7.48 -19.22 12.03
CA TYR A 106 6.44 -18.38 12.62
C TYR A 106 6.17 -17.13 11.79
N ARG A 107 4.92 -16.70 11.83
CA ARG A 107 4.43 -15.48 11.20
C ARG A 107 4.14 -14.45 12.28
N TYR A 108 4.82 -13.31 12.21
CA TYR A 108 4.66 -12.19 13.12
C TYR A 108 3.88 -11.08 12.43
N LEU A 109 2.91 -10.51 13.15
CA LEU A 109 2.15 -9.34 12.72
C LEU A 109 2.90 -8.08 13.15
N ILE A 110 2.96 -7.10 12.28
CA ILE A 110 3.62 -5.82 12.51
C ILE A 110 2.54 -4.75 12.65
N GLN A 111 2.66 -3.95 13.69
CA GLN A 111 1.91 -2.72 13.87
C GLN A 111 2.92 -1.60 14.14
N ALA A 112 2.80 -0.52 13.39
CA ALA A 112 3.74 0.60 13.36
C ALA A 112 3.16 1.81 14.09
N LYS A 113 3.98 2.42 14.95
CA LYS A 113 3.72 3.74 15.55
C LYS A 113 5.03 4.53 15.54
N ARG A 114 4.96 5.82 15.20
CA ARG A 114 6.12 6.71 15.08
C ARG A 114 5.92 7.97 15.91
#